data_AF-A0A822EL29-F1
#
_entry.id   AF-A0A822EL29-F1
#
_cell.length_a   1.000
_cell.length_b   1.000
_cell.length_c   1.000
_cell.angle_alpha   90.00
_cell.angle_beta   90.00
_cell.angle_gamma   90.00
#
_symmetry.space_group_name_H-M   'P 1'
#
loop_
_entity.id
_entity.type
_entity.pdbx_description
1 polymer ?
#
loop_
_entity_poly.entity_id
_entity_poly.type
_entity_poly.pdbx_seq_one_letter_code
_entity_poly.pdbx_strand_id
1 'polypeptide(L)' 'MPPFNYSSNSVRRLDLQNIDRPYNHRQCIILSRSSLGKQCEVLSITVKYRKSILYLLRKMTNLRALNFVSQE' A
#
# COMPACT_ATOMS: atom_id res chain seq x y z
N MET A 1 -24.02 14.01 -20.28
CA MET A 1 -22.61 14.01 -19.81
C MET A 1 -22.03 12.66 -20.14
N PRO A 2 -20.90 12.56 -20.88
CA PRO A 2 -20.31 11.25 -21.09
C PRO A 2 -19.82 10.72 -19.74
N PRO A 3 -19.97 9.42 -19.46
CA PRO A 3 -19.44 8.84 -18.23
C PRO A 3 -17.92 8.94 -18.30
N PHE A 4 -17.32 9.56 -17.28
CA PHE A 4 -15.88 9.55 -17.11
C PHE A 4 -15.44 8.11 -16.82
N ASN A 5 -15.12 7.37 -17.87
CA ASN A 5 -14.48 6.07 -17.79
C ASN A 5 -13.00 6.31 -17.43
N TYR A 6 -12.72 6.59 -16.16
CA TYR A 6 -11.35 6.65 -15.63
C TYR A 6 -10.77 5.23 -15.58
N SER A 7 -10.40 4.70 -16.75
CA SER A 7 -9.60 3.49 -16.88
C SER A 7 -8.10 3.81 -16.71
N SER A 8 -7.71 4.29 -15.53
CA SER A 8 -6.30 4.12 -15.15
C SER A 8 -6.21 2.81 -14.37
N ASN A 9 -6.02 1.71 -15.11
CA ASN A 9 -5.64 0.38 -14.62
C ASN A 9 -4.24 0.37 -13.93
N SER A 10 -3.66 1.53 -13.66
CA SER A 10 -2.20 1.72 -13.74
C SER A 10 -1.44 1.54 -12.44
N VAL A 11 -2.10 1.23 -11.32
CA VAL A 11 -1.37 0.87 -10.08
C VAL A 11 -1.99 -0.33 -9.40
N ARG A 12 -1.91 -1.49 -10.07
CA ARG A 12 -2.16 -2.79 -9.43
C ARG A 12 -1.03 -3.21 -8.50
N ARG A 13 0.18 -2.68 -8.72
CA ARG A 13 1.38 -3.04 -7.96
C ARG A 13 2.09 -1.78 -7.48
N LEU A 14 2.39 -1.72 -6.19
CA LEU A 14 3.24 -0.70 -5.57
C LEU A 14 4.48 -1.38 -5.01
N ASP A 15 5.65 -0.98 -5.50
CA ASP A 15 6.92 -1.40 -4.93
C ASP A 15 7.59 -0.27 -4.16
N LEU A 16 7.62 -0.42 -2.85
CA LEU A 16 8.16 0.49 -1.85
C LEU A 16 9.28 -0.18 -1.04
N GLN A 17 9.86 -1.28 -1.52
CA GLN A 17 10.97 -1.96 -0.84
C GLN A 17 12.30 -1.21 -1.00
N ASN A 18 12.51 -0.54 -2.14
CA ASN A 18 13.74 0.18 -2.47
C ASN A 18 13.83 1.59 -1.86
N ILE A 19 13.14 1.82 -0.74
CA ILE A 19 13.16 3.12 -0.06
C ILE A 19 14.14 3.03 1.12
N ASP A 20 15.07 3.98 1.21
CA ASP A 20 16.15 4.03 2.21
C ASP A 20 15.67 3.97 3.68
N ARG A 21 14.38 4.24 3.91
CA ARG A 21 13.79 4.28 5.25
C ARG A 21 12.54 3.42 5.34
N PRO A 22 12.47 2.52 6.34
CA PRO A 22 11.26 1.73 6.60
C PRO A 22 10.06 2.62 6.92
N TYR A 23 8.89 2.21 6.45
CA TYR A 23 7.64 2.88 6.74
C TYR A 23 7.26 2.69 8.20
N ASN A 24 7.10 3.81 8.90
CA ASN A 24 6.54 3.82 10.24
C ASN A 24 5.00 3.73 10.21
N HIS A 25 4.38 3.61 11.39
CA HIS A 25 2.94 3.44 11.50
C HIS A 25 2.14 4.59 10.86
N ARG A 26 2.57 5.84 11.06
CA ARG A 26 1.91 7.02 10.50
C ARG A 26 1.96 7.03 8.97
N GLN A 27 3.09 6.65 8.38
CA GLN A 27 3.25 6.56 6.93
C GLN A 27 2.37 5.45 6.34
N CYS A 28 2.24 4.30 7.03
CA CYS A 28 1.32 3.23 6.62
C CYS A 28 -0.15 3.69 6.62
N ILE A 29 -0.56 4.50 7.60
CA ILE A 29 -1.90 5.10 7.64
C ILE A 29 -2.14 6.03 6.44
N ILE A 30 -1.15 6.87 6.13
CA ILE A 30 -1.24 7.80 4.99
C ILE A 30 -1.34 7.00 3.69
N LEU A 31 -0.49 5.98 3.52
CA LEU A 31 -0.49 5.10 2.36
C LEU A 31 -1.86 4.44 2.17
N SER A 32 -2.43 3.80 3.20
CA SER A 32 -3.72 3.12 3.08
C SER A 32 -4.89 4.05 2.76
N ARG A 33 -4.78 5.34 3.06
CA ARG A 33 -5.81 6.36 2.78
C ARG A 33 -5.66 7.01 1.42
N SER A 34 -4.46 6.94 0.82
CA SER A 34 -4.17 7.51 -0.50
C SER A 34 -4.94 6.81 -1.61
N SER A 35 -5.09 7.49 -2.76
CA SER A 35 -5.64 6.88 -3.98
C SER A 35 -4.85 5.65 -4.41
N LEU A 36 -3.51 5.73 -4.32
CA LEU A 36 -2.61 4.62 -4.59
C LEU A 36 -2.90 3.42 -3.70
N GLY A 37 -2.98 3.63 -2.38
CA GLY A 37 -3.23 2.53 -1.46
C GLY A 37 -4.63 1.92 -1.59
N LYS A 38 -5.62 2.73 -1.96
CA LYS A 38 -6.98 2.23 -2.21
C LYS A 38 -7.09 1.37 -3.48
N GLN A 39 -6.29 1.64 -4.50
CA GLN A 39 -6.31 0.91 -5.78
C GLN A 39 -5.29 -0.23 -5.87
N CYS A 40 -4.35 -0.28 -4.94
CA CYS A 40 -3.28 -1.27 -4.91
C CYS A 40 -3.79 -2.68 -4.64
N GLU A 41 -3.42 -3.63 -5.51
CA GLU A 41 -3.68 -5.06 -5.33
C GLU A 41 -2.45 -5.83 -4.81
N VAL A 42 -1.24 -5.37 -5.14
CA VAL A 42 0.02 -5.97 -4.71
C VAL A 42 0.90 -4.89 -4.11
N LEU A 43 1.21 -5.01 -2.83
CA LEU A 43 2.11 -4.07 -2.13
C LEU A 43 3.40 -4.79 -1.75
N SER A 44 4.54 -4.26 -2.19
CA SER A 44 5.85 -4.61 -1.69
C SER A 44 6.34 -3.45 -0.80
N ILE A 45 6.59 -3.66 0.49
CA ILE A 45 6.92 -2.57 1.42
C ILE A 45 7.88 -2.98 2.54
N THR A 46 8.83 -2.11 2.86
CA THR A 46 9.67 -2.24 4.06
C THR A 46 9.04 -1.47 5.21
N VAL A 47 8.74 -2.14 6.33
CA VAL A 47 8.06 -1.53 7.48
C VAL A 47 8.87 -1.65 8.76
N LYS A 48 8.76 -0.63 9.62
CA LYS A 48 9.46 -0.63 10.92
C LYS A 48 8.80 -1.53 11.96
N TYR A 49 7.48 -1.70 11.90
CA TYR A 49 6.73 -2.42 12.92
C TYR A 49 5.73 -3.38 12.29
N ARG A 50 5.74 -4.63 12.76
CA ARG A 50 4.79 -5.68 12.32
C ARG A 50 3.33 -5.28 12.52
N LYS A 51 3.01 -4.49 13.54
CA LYS A 51 1.66 -3.94 13.77
C LYS A 51 1.15 -3.09 12.59
N SER A 52 2.04 -2.44 11.85
CA SER A 52 1.68 -1.66 10.65
C SER A 52 1.22 -2.55 9.48
N ILE A 53 1.75 -3.77 9.37
CA ILE A 53 1.33 -4.76 8.36
C ILE A 53 -0.12 -5.14 8.58
N LEU A 54 -0.48 -5.48 9.82
CA LEU A 54 -1.85 -5.82 10.20
C LEU A 54 -2.81 -4.66 9.92
N TYR A 55 -2.37 -3.41 10.11
CA TYR A 55 -3.15 -2.24 9.77
C TYR A 55 -3.38 -2.13 8.26
N LEU A 56 -2.33 -2.29 7.44
CA LEU A 56 -2.42 -2.24 5.97
C LEU A 56 -3.37 -3.32 5.44
N LEU A 57 -3.24 -4.56 5.90
CA LEU A 57 -4.12 -5.67 5.53
C LEU A 57 -5.59 -5.40 5.84
N ARG A 58 -5.89 -4.74 6.98
CA ARG A 58 -7.26 -4.41 7.38
C ARG A 58 -7.85 -3.22 6.62
N LYS A 59 -7.02 -2.31 6.10
CA LYS A 59 -7.47 -1.03 5.51
C LYS A 59 -7.40 -0.98 4.00
N MET A 60 -6.51 -1.73 3.38
CA MET A 60 -6.39 -1.81 1.92
C MET A 60 -7.23 -2.98 1.40
N THR A 61 -8.54 -2.76 1.26
CA THR A 61 -9.51 -3.83 0.94
C THR A 61 -9.30 -4.49 -0.42
N ASN A 62 -8.63 -3.81 -1.34
CA ASN A 62 -8.29 -4.36 -2.67
C ASN A 62 -6.95 -5.10 -2.68
N LEU A 63 -6.23 -5.12 -1.56
CA LEU A 63 -4.93 -5.77 -1.44
C LEU A 63 -5.10 -7.29 -1.47
N ARG A 64 -4.51 -7.92 -2.49
CA ARG A 64 -4.51 -9.37 -2.71
C ARG A 64 -3.19 -10.02 -2.29
N ALA A 65 -2.09 -9.28 -2.40
CA ALA A 65 -0.77 -9.76 -2.02
C ALA A 65 0.03 -8.66 -1.31
N LEU A 66 0.74 -9.05 -0.25
CA LEU A 66 1.60 -8.16 0.54
C LEU A 66 2.97 -8.83 0.72
N ASN A 67 3.98 -8.27 0.06
CA ASN A 67 5.38 -8.64 0.26
C ASN A 67 5.99 -7.65 1.23
N PHE A 68 6.50 -8.09 2.38
CA PHE A 68 7.05 -7.18 3.36
C PHE A 68 8.40 -7.61 3.90
N VAL A 69 9.20 -6.61 4.25
CA VAL A 69 10.41 -6.78 5.06
C VAL A 69 10.18 -6.02 6.36
N SER A 70 10.36 -6.71 7.49
CA SER A 70 10.26 -6.12 8.83
C SER A 70 11.67 -5.98 9.41
N GLN A 71 12.02 -4.79 9.90
CA GLN A 71 13.29 -4.54 10.59
C GLN A 71 13.08 -4.55 12.12
N GLU A 72 12.63 -5.69 12.67
CA GLU A 72 12.46 -5.83 14.13
C GLU A 72 13.77 -5.61 14.89
#